data_AF-A0AA38GAU1-F1
#
_entry.id   AF-A0AA38GAU1-F1
#
_cell.length_a   1.000
_cell.length_b   1.000
_cell.length_c   1.000
_cell.angle_alpha   90.00
_cell.angle_beta   90.00
_cell.angle_gamma   90.00
#
_symmetry.space_group_name_H-M   'P 1'
#
loop_
_entity.id
_entity.type
_entity.pdbx_description
1 polymer ?
#
loop_
_entity_poly.entity_id
_entity_poly.type
_entity_poly.pdbx_seq_one_letter_code
_entity_poly.pdbx_strand_id
1 'polypeptide(L)'
;EVDTTILGLSPEDAKKKPYIASMGVYVFKKEILLNLLRWRFPTANDFGSEIIPASAKEYVVKAYLFDDYWEDIGTIKSFFEANLALTAQPPKFSFYDAAKPIYTAPRNIPPTKLEQSKIVDSIVSHGCFLQNCSIKHSIIGLRSRIESGVSFEDTVMLGADYYETDDERTSLCAEGKVPVGIGQNTKIRNCIIDKNARIGKNVTIANAENIQEADRTTDGFYIRSGIT
;
A
#
# COMPACT_ATOMS: atom_id res chain seq x y z
N GLU A 1 -20.86 -24.33 -3.91
CA GLU A 1 -21.33 -23.85 -2.61
C GLU A 1 -20.88 -24.86 -1.56
N VAL A 2 -20.33 -24.38 -0.45
CA VAL A 2 -19.83 -25.21 0.65
C VAL A 2 -20.67 -24.86 1.87
N ASP A 3 -21.09 -25.87 2.64
CA ASP A 3 -21.69 -25.62 3.94
C ASP A 3 -20.60 -25.10 4.89
N THR A 4 -20.53 -23.79 5.07
CA THR A 4 -19.52 -23.15 5.90
C THR A 4 -19.84 -23.20 7.39
N THR A 5 -21.00 -23.72 7.79
CA THR A 5 -21.33 -23.95 9.21
C THR A 5 -20.42 -25.01 9.83
N ILE A 6 -19.98 -26.00 9.05
CA ILE A 6 -19.02 -27.02 9.49
C ILE A 6 -17.64 -26.43 9.83
N LEU A 7 -17.36 -25.22 9.35
CA LEU A 7 -16.13 -24.47 9.58
C LEU A 7 -16.27 -23.42 10.69
N GLY A 8 -17.46 -23.31 11.30
CA GLY A 8 -17.71 -22.45 12.45
C GLY A 8 -18.51 -21.18 12.16
N LEU A 9 -19.01 -20.96 10.94
CA LEU A 9 -19.90 -19.81 10.66
C LEU A 9 -21.31 -20.01 11.23
N SER A 10 -21.95 -18.91 11.59
CA SER A 10 -23.37 -18.89 11.93
C SER A 10 -24.21 -19.28 10.69
N PRO A 11 -25.42 -19.87 10.86
CA PRO A 11 -26.29 -20.19 9.72
C PRO A 11 -26.67 -18.99 8.86
N GLU A 12 -26.72 -17.79 9.44
CA GLU A 12 -27.02 -16.54 8.73
C GLU A 12 -25.82 -16.07 7.90
N ASP A 13 -24.61 -16.13 8.45
CA ASP A 13 -23.39 -15.73 7.74
C ASP A 13 -23.01 -16.75 6.67
N ALA A 14 -23.25 -18.04 6.90
CA ALA A 14 -23.03 -19.10 5.92
C ALA A 14 -23.85 -18.89 4.65
N LYS A 15 -25.10 -18.39 4.76
CA LYS A 15 -25.94 -18.03 3.62
C LYS A 15 -25.40 -16.81 2.84
N LYS A 16 -24.77 -15.86 3.53
CA LYS A 16 -24.15 -14.67 2.91
C LYS A 16 -22.78 -14.98 2.29
N LYS A 17 -22.06 -15.95 2.84
CA LYS A 17 -20.71 -16.38 2.44
C LYS A 17 -20.72 -17.88 2.04
N PRO A 18 -21.37 -18.25 0.92
CA PRO A 18 -21.55 -19.66 0.50
C PRO A 18 -20.30 -20.31 -0.14
N TYR A 19 -19.17 -19.59 -0.18
CA TYR A 19 -17.92 -20.03 -0.78
C TYR A 19 -16.75 -19.84 0.19
N ILE A 20 -15.75 -20.71 0.06
CA ILE A 20 -14.44 -20.54 0.70
C ILE A 20 -13.39 -20.35 -0.39
N ALA A 21 -12.44 -19.46 -0.13
CA ALA A 21 -11.29 -19.22 -0.99
C ALA A 21 -10.01 -19.45 -0.19
N SER A 22 -8.98 -19.98 -0.85
CA SER A 22 -7.65 -20.10 -0.24
C SER A 22 -7.00 -18.72 -0.14
N MET A 23 -6.48 -18.37 1.04
CA MET A 23 -5.72 -17.14 1.26
C MET A 23 -4.22 -17.29 0.94
N GLY A 24 -3.77 -18.47 0.49
CA GLY A 24 -2.35 -18.72 0.23
C GLY A 24 -1.50 -18.99 1.47
N VAL A 25 -2.13 -19.24 2.63
CA VAL A 25 -1.45 -19.54 3.91
C VAL A 25 -1.68 -20.99 4.27
N TYR A 26 -0.59 -21.74 4.48
CA TYR A 26 -0.64 -23.19 4.68
C TYR A 26 0.24 -23.61 5.86
N VAL A 27 -0.21 -24.66 6.58
CA VAL A 27 0.57 -25.31 7.63
C VAL A 27 0.77 -26.77 7.27
N PHE A 28 2.02 -27.20 7.20
CA PHE A 28 2.38 -28.58 6.86
C PHE A 28 3.14 -29.26 7.99
N LYS A 29 2.94 -30.57 8.13
CA LYS A 29 3.96 -31.41 8.78
C LYS A 29 5.21 -31.40 7.91
N LYS A 30 6.37 -31.20 8.54
CA LYS A 30 7.68 -31.10 7.86
C LYS A 30 7.93 -32.24 6.86
N GLU A 31 7.68 -33.47 7.28
CA GLU A 31 7.92 -34.67 6.46
C GLU A 31 7.02 -34.73 5.22
N ILE A 32 5.75 -34.32 5.36
CA ILE A 32 4.80 -34.25 4.25
C ILE A 32 5.25 -33.21 3.24
N LEU A 33 5.60 -32.00 3.69
CA LEU A 33 6.09 -30.95 2.80
C LEU A 33 7.32 -31.39 2.01
N LEU A 34 8.27 -32.06 2.68
CA LEU A 34 9.48 -32.57 2.05
C LEU A 34 9.16 -33.61 0.97
N ASN A 35 8.27 -34.55 1.26
CA ASN A 35 7.86 -35.58 0.31
C ASN A 35 7.13 -34.96 -0.90
N LEU A 36 6.17 -34.06 -0.65
CA LEU A 36 5.41 -33.38 -1.68
C LEU A 36 6.33 -32.68 -2.69
N LEU A 37 7.32 -31.92 -2.20
CA LEU A 37 8.21 -31.13 -3.04
C LEU A 37 9.34 -31.94 -3.71
N ARG A 38 9.92 -32.93 -3.03
CA ARG A 38 11.09 -33.65 -3.58
C ARG A 38 10.71 -34.84 -4.46
N TRP A 39 9.66 -35.55 -4.08
CA TRP A 39 9.40 -36.87 -4.66
C TRP A 39 8.05 -36.95 -5.35
N ARG A 40 6.99 -36.41 -4.73
CA ARG A 40 5.64 -36.59 -5.25
C ARG A 40 5.32 -35.66 -6.42
N PHE A 41 5.70 -34.38 -6.31
CA PHE A 41 5.43 -33.33 -7.29
C PHE A 41 6.69 -32.49 -7.58
N PRO A 42 7.82 -33.11 -8.00
CA PRO A 42 9.10 -32.41 -8.15
C PRO A 42 9.11 -31.35 -9.27
N THR A 43 8.12 -31.38 -10.16
CA THR A 43 7.99 -30.46 -11.30
C THR A 43 6.85 -29.45 -11.13
N ALA A 44 6.17 -29.45 -9.98
CA ALA A 44 5.13 -28.45 -9.70
C ALA A 44 5.76 -27.07 -9.45
N ASN A 45 5.09 -26.03 -9.92
CA ASN A 45 5.52 -24.64 -9.83
C ASN A 45 4.69 -23.84 -8.83
N ASP A 46 3.46 -24.26 -8.52
CA ASP A 46 2.57 -23.51 -7.63
C ASP A 46 1.92 -24.38 -6.54
N PHE A 47 1.86 -23.84 -5.32
CA PHE A 47 1.23 -24.53 -4.21
C PHE A 47 -0.30 -24.57 -4.34
N GLY A 48 -0.92 -23.43 -4.64
CA GLY A 48 -2.38 -23.27 -4.54
C GLY A 48 -3.14 -24.03 -5.63
N SER A 49 -2.61 -24.02 -6.85
CA SER A 49 -3.26 -24.58 -8.04
C SER A 49 -2.80 -25.99 -8.40
N GLU A 50 -1.60 -26.42 -7.97
CA GLU A 50 -1.06 -27.74 -8.33
C GLU A 50 -0.88 -28.64 -7.09
N ILE A 51 -0.03 -28.26 -6.14
CA ILE A 51 0.35 -29.14 -5.01
C ILE A 51 -0.82 -29.39 -4.07
N ILE A 52 -1.55 -28.37 -3.64
CA ILE A 52 -2.67 -28.52 -2.70
C ILE A 52 -3.80 -29.36 -3.32
N PRO A 53 -4.30 -29.07 -4.54
CA PRO A 53 -5.36 -29.88 -5.15
C PRO A 53 -4.93 -31.33 -5.40
N ALA A 54 -3.67 -31.57 -5.79
CA ALA A 54 -3.17 -32.92 -6.01
C ALA A 54 -2.98 -33.69 -4.70
N SER A 55 -2.41 -33.05 -3.66
CA SER A 55 -2.18 -33.67 -2.35
C SER A 55 -3.47 -33.98 -1.58
N ALA A 56 -4.56 -33.22 -1.81
CA ALA A 56 -5.86 -33.48 -1.19
C ALA A 56 -6.47 -34.85 -1.52
N LYS A 57 -5.98 -35.52 -2.57
CA LYS A 57 -6.39 -36.89 -2.94
C LYS A 57 -5.67 -37.98 -2.13
N GLU A 58 -4.52 -37.66 -1.56
CA GLU A 58 -3.60 -38.63 -0.93
C GLU A 58 -3.39 -38.37 0.56
N TYR A 59 -3.57 -37.13 0.97
CA TYR A 59 -3.34 -36.66 2.34
C TYR A 59 -4.60 -36.03 2.92
N VAL A 60 -4.67 -36.03 4.25
CA VAL A 60 -5.71 -35.31 4.98
C VAL A 60 -5.43 -33.81 4.90
N VAL A 61 -6.20 -33.11 4.07
CA VAL A 61 -6.19 -31.64 3.97
C VAL A 61 -7.41 -31.09 4.70
N LYS A 62 -7.20 -30.13 5.59
CA LYS A 62 -8.28 -29.46 6.34
C LYS A 62 -8.26 -27.97 6.07
N ALA A 63 -9.43 -27.36 6.01
CA ALA A 63 -9.58 -25.91 5.97
C ALA A 63 -9.58 -25.34 7.39
N TYR A 64 -9.00 -24.15 7.55
CA TYR A 64 -9.15 -23.31 8.74
C TYR A 64 -9.83 -22.02 8.31
N LEU A 65 -10.94 -21.69 8.96
CA LEU A 65 -11.70 -20.48 8.62
C LEU A 65 -11.03 -19.24 9.21
N PHE A 66 -10.81 -18.25 8.37
CA PHE A 66 -10.44 -16.91 8.76
C PHE A 66 -11.61 -15.97 8.41
N ASP A 67 -12.06 -15.19 9.39
CA ASP A 67 -13.19 -14.28 9.25
C ASP A 67 -12.87 -12.92 9.87
N ASP A 68 -11.83 -12.28 9.35
CA ASP A 68 -11.39 -10.94 9.74
C ASP A 68 -10.86 -10.20 8.51
N TYR A 69 -10.31 -8.99 8.67
CA TYR A 69 -9.77 -8.20 7.57
C TYR A 69 -8.67 -8.95 6.82
N TRP A 70 -8.87 -9.10 5.51
CA TRP A 70 -7.89 -9.58 4.56
C TRP A 70 -8.12 -8.88 3.23
N GLU A 71 -7.05 -8.40 2.62
CA GLU A 71 -7.09 -7.70 1.34
C GLU A 71 -5.88 -8.11 0.51
N ASP A 72 -6.09 -8.44 -0.77
CA ASP A 72 -5.01 -8.69 -1.72
C ASP A 72 -4.53 -7.37 -2.34
N ILE A 73 -3.38 -6.90 -1.87
CA ILE A 73 -2.75 -5.67 -2.33
C ILE A 73 -1.75 -5.89 -3.50
N GLY A 74 -1.91 -6.96 -4.26
CA GLY A 74 -1.04 -7.33 -5.39
C GLY A 74 -1.19 -6.49 -6.67
N THR A 75 -2.20 -5.63 -6.76
CA THR A 75 -2.41 -4.73 -7.91
C THR A 75 -2.26 -3.27 -7.50
N ILE A 76 -1.95 -2.37 -8.44
CA ILE A 76 -1.83 -0.92 -8.14
C ILE A 76 -3.11 -0.37 -7.53
N LYS A 77 -4.28 -0.74 -8.09
CA LYS A 77 -5.57 -0.30 -7.58
C LYS A 77 -5.82 -0.80 -6.16
N SER A 78 -5.67 -2.09 -5.89
CA SER A 78 -5.93 -2.63 -4.57
C SER A 78 -4.93 -2.13 -3.52
N PHE A 79 -3.66 -1.95 -3.89
CA PHE A 79 -2.66 -1.29 -3.05
C PHE A 79 -3.07 0.15 -2.69
N PHE A 80 -3.46 0.95 -3.68
CA PHE A 80 -3.86 2.34 -3.50
C PHE A 80 -5.09 2.48 -2.61
N GLU A 81 -6.15 1.73 -2.92
CA GLU A 81 -7.41 1.74 -2.16
C GLU A 81 -7.21 1.27 -0.72
N ALA A 82 -6.43 0.19 -0.50
CA ALA A 82 -6.14 -0.32 0.84
C ALA A 82 -5.36 0.70 1.69
N ASN A 83 -4.40 1.42 1.09
CA ASN A 83 -3.65 2.47 1.80
C ASN A 83 -4.55 3.66 2.17
N LEU A 84 -5.37 4.15 1.23
CA LEU A 84 -6.29 5.25 1.52
C LEU A 84 -7.37 4.87 2.54
N ALA A 85 -7.84 3.61 2.53
CA ALA A 85 -8.82 3.10 3.48
C ALA A 85 -8.36 3.19 4.95
N LEU A 86 -7.05 3.29 5.21
CA LEU A 86 -6.51 3.53 6.55
C LEU A 86 -6.93 4.89 7.14
N THR A 87 -7.30 5.85 6.29
CA THR A 87 -7.72 7.18 6.72
C THR A 87 -9.16 7.24 7.24
N ALA A 88 -9.95 6.19 6.98
CA ALA A 88 -11.34 6.10 7.41
C ALA A 88 -11.47 6.06 8.95
N GLN A 89 -12.64 6.48 9.46
CA GLN A 89 -12.93 6.55 10.89
C GLN A 89 -14.22 5.78 11.21
N PRO A 90 -14.15 4.57 11.82
CA PRO A 90 -12.94 3.78 12.08
C PRO A 90 -12.41 3.10 10.79
N PRO A 91 -11.09 2.80 10.72
CA PRO A 91 -10.55 2.05 9.59
C PRO A 91 -10.88 0.56 9.72
N LYS A 92 -10.95 -0.14 8.59
CA LYS A 92 -11.16 -1.60 8.56
C LYS A 92 -9.94 -2.39 9.05
N PHE A 93 -8.75 -1.80 8.92
CA PHE A 93 -7.48 -2.35 9.37
C PHE A 93 -6.70 -1.30 10.18
N SER A 94 -6.07 -1.73 11.28
CA SER A 94 -5.26 -0.86 12.12
C SER A 94 -3.85 -1.43 12.29
N PHE A 95 -2.84 -0.62 12.00
CA PHE A 95 -1.46 -0.91 12.38
C PHE A 95 -1.23 -0.79 13.90
N TYR A 96 -2.13 -0.08 14.58
CA TYR A 96 -2.08 0.13 16.01
C TYR A 96 -2.91 -0.95 16.72
N ASP A 97 -2.22 -1.99 17.20
CA ASP A 97 -2.71 -2.95 18.17
C ASP A 97 -1.64 -3.12 19.26
N ALA A 98 -1.97 -2.75 20.50
CA ALA A 98 -1.03 -2.79 21.61
C ALA A 98 -0.65 -4.22 22.04
N ALA A 99 -1.52 -5.20 21.78
CA ALA A 99 -1.27 -6.61 22.06
C ALA A 99 -0.56 -7.33 20.90
N LYS A 100 -0.79 -6.89 19.65
CA LYS A 100 -0.24 -7.49 18.43
C LYS A 100 0.27 -6.43 17.44
N PRO A 101 1.32 -5.66 17.80
CA PRO A 101 1.78 -4.58 16.96
C PRO A 101 2.42 -5.09 15.67
N ILE A 102 2.26 -4.32 14.59
CA ILE A 102 3.05 -4.49 13.37
C ILE A 102 4.39 -3.79 13.55
N TYR A 103 5.47 -4.56 13.48
CA TYR A 103 6.83 -4.03 13.63
C TYR A 103 7.41 -3.50 12.31
N THR A 104 8.25 -2.48 12.43
CA THR A 104 9.07 -1.95 11.33
C THR A 104 10.43 -1.49 11.87
N ALA A 105 11.37 -1.15 10.99
CA ALA A 105 12.71 -0.74 11.38
C ALA A 105 12.66 0.54 12.25
N PRO A 106 13.37 0.59 13.40
CA PRO A 106 13.49 1.82 14.19
C PRO A 106 14.40 2.81 13.46
N ARG A 107 13.94 4.07 13.28
CA ARG A 107 14.66 5.06 12.46
C ARG A 107 15.10 6.33 13.19
N ASN A 108 14.72 6.53 14.46
CA ASN A 108 15.04 7.73 15.25
C ASN A 108 14.80 9.06 14.51
N ILE A 109 13.71 9.13 13.74
CA ILE A 109 13.33 10.31 12.94
C ILE A 109 12.55 11.28 13.84
N PRO A 110 12.74 12.60 13.72
CA PRO A 110 11.99 13.58 14.52
C PRO A 110 10.47 13.53 14.24
N PRO A 111 9.65 14.11 15.13
CA PRO A 111 8.26 14.40 14.84
C PRO A 111 8.11 15.29 13.59
N THR A 112 6.95 15.20 12.94
CA THR A 112 6.63 16.01 11.76
C THR A 112 6.45 17.48 12.13
N LYS A 113 7.00 18.37 11.30
CA LYS A 113 6.82 19.82 11.39
C LYS A 113 5.71 20.24 10.42
N LEU A 114 4.71 20.94 10.95
CA LEU A 114 3.55 21.43 10.21
C LEU A 114 3.40 22.94 10.41
N GLU A 115 3.30 23.68 9.32
CA GLU A 115 3.16 25.13 9.32
C GLU A 115 1.99 25.55 8.42
N GLN A 116 0.96 26.16 8.99
CA GLN A 116 -0.18 26.73 8.25
C GLN A 116 -0.88 25.76 7.26
N SER A 117 -0.82 24.46 7.50
CA SER A 117 -1.41 23.45 6.62
C SER A 117 -2.77 22.97 7.10
N LYS A 118 -3.64 22.62 6.15
CA LYS A 118 -4.93 21.96 6.39
C LYS A 118 -4.83 20.49 6.05
N ILE A 119 -5.12 19.63 7.02
CA ILE A 119 -5.10 18.17 6.85
C ILE A 119 -6.49 17.63 7.20
N VAL A 120 -7.10 16.89 6.29
CA VAL A 120 -8.45 16.32 6.44
C VAL A 120 -8.41 14.86 6.00
N ASP A 121 -8.96 13.96 6.81
CA ASP A 121 -9.06 12.52 6.50
C ASP A 121 -7.74 11.93 6.01
N SER A 122 -6.62 12.21 6.69
CA SER A 122 -5.28 11.89 6.18
C SER A 122 -4.36 11.43 7.30
N ILE A 123 -3.36 10.64 6.95
CA ILE A 123 -2.31 10.18 7.87
C ILE A 123 -0.99 10.82 7.46
N VAL A 124 -0.27 11.40 8.42
CA VAL A 124 1.07 11.95 8.21
C VAL A 124 2.08 11.21 9.08
N SER A 125 3.03 10.56 8.42
CA SER A 125 4.13 9.83 9.05
C SER A 125 5.15 10.77 9.68
N HIS A 126 6.12 10.21 10.39
CA HIS A 126 7.19 10.95 11.07
C HIS A 126 8.15 11.68 10.11
N GLY A 127 8.77 12.75 10.60
CA GLY A 127 9.84 13.46 9.92
C GLY A 127 9.41 14.29 8.71
N CYS A 128 8.12 14.54 8.55
CA CYS A 128 7.67 15.32 7.40
C CYS A 128 7.82 16.83 7.65
N PHE A 129 7.97 17.58 6.56
CA PHE A 129 7.96 19.04 6.53
C PHE A 129 6.82 19.50 5.63
N LEU A 130 5.75 20.01 6.23
CA LEU A 130 4.56 20.47 5.52
C LEU A 130 4.41 21.98 5.75
N GLN A 131 4.47 22.76 4.67
CA GLN A 131 4.36 24.21 4.72
C GLN A 131 3.18 24.68 3.86
N ASN A 132 2.25 25.43 4.46
CA ASN A 132 1.12 26.10 3.81
C ASN A 132 0.46 25.26 2.69
N CYS A 133 0.09 24.02 3.02
CA CYS A 133 -0.44 23.05 2.06
C CYS A 133 -1.82 22.51 2.47
N SER A 134 -2.57 21.98 1.51
CA SER A 134 -3.87 21.35 1.73
C SER A 134 -3.80 19.88 1.38
N ILE A 135 -4.03 19.01 2.36
CA ILE A 135 -3.94 17.55 2.21
C ILE A 135 -5.30 16.96 2.60
N LYS A 136 -5.92 16.24 1.67
CA LYS A 136 -7.23 15.61 1.85
C LYS A 136 -7.17 14.15 1.43
N HIS A 137 -7.77 13.26 2.23
CA HIS A 137 -7.90 11.83 1.90
C HIS A 137 -6.60 11.23 1.36
N SER A 138 -5.52 11.34 2.12
CA SER A 138 -4.17 11.05 1.65
C SER A 138 -3.27 10.45 2.73
N ILE A 139 -2.25 9.70 2.29
CA ILE A 139 -1.20 9.15 3.15
C ILE A 139 0.12 9.83 2.81
N ILE A 140 0.76 10.44 3.82
CA ILE A 140 2.07 11.07 3.68
C ILE A 140 3.10 10.21 4.40
N GLY A 141 3.97 9.57 3.62
CA GLY A 141 5.04 8.70 4.08
C GLY A 141 6.17 9.48 4.76
N LEU A 142 7.06 8.74 5.43
CA LEU A 142 8.13 9.33 6.23
C LEU A 142 9.03 10.28 5.44
N ARG A 143 9.55 11.31 6.11
CA ARG A 143 10.51 12.28 5.54
C ARG A 143 9.99 13.10 4.37
N SER A 144 8.69 13.09 4.10
CA SER A 144 8.09 13.85 3.00
C SER A 144 8.28 15.35 3.22
N ARG A 145 8.70 16.07 2.17
CA ARG A 145 8.75 17.53 2.15
C ARG A 145 7.76 18.08 1.13
N ILE A 146 6.82 18.88 1.61
CA ILE A 146 5.72 19.45 0.85
C ILE A 146 5.77 20.97 1.00
N GLU A 147 6.08 21.66 -0.09
CA GLU A 147 6.26 23.11 -0.13
C GLU A 147 4.91 23.87 -0.19
N SER A 148 4.98 25.18 0.02
CA SER A 148 3.81 26.08 0.03
C SER A 148 2.94 26.00 -1.22
N GLY A 149 1.63 26.05 -1.00
CA GLY A 149 0.62 26.06 -2.07
C GLY A 149 0.32 24.68 -2.67
N VAL A 150 0.91 23.60 -2.13
CA VAL A 150 0.62 22.24 -2.60
C VAL A 150 -0.78 21.80 -2.18
N SER A 151 -1.48 21.12 -3.08
CA SER A 151 -2.78 20.49 -2.81
C SER A 151 -2.76 19.01 -3.19
N PHE A 152 -3.03 18.15 -2.21
CA PHE A 152 -3.21 16.71 -2.39
C PHE A 152 -4.67 16.32 -2.16
N GLU A 153 -5.19 15.47 -3.05
CA GLU A 153 -6.48 14.79 -2.89
C GLU A 153 -6.31 13.34 -3.34
N ASP A 154 -6.76 12.35 -2.57
CA ASP A 154 -6.65 10.94 -2.95
C ASP A 154 -5.20 10.56 -3.35
N THR A 155 -4.22 10.78 -2.47
CA THR A 155 -2.79 10.61 -2.81
C THR A 155 -2.06 9.77 -1.77
N VAL A 156 -1.25 8.82 -2.23
CA VAL A 156 -0.36 8.00 -1.40
C VAL A 156 1.09 8.37 -1.72
N MET A 157 1.73 9.14 -0.86
CA MET A 157 3.14 9.49 -0.98
C MET A 157 3.98 8.57 -0.10
N LEU A 158 4.91 7.80 -0.68
CA LEU A 158 5.74 6.85 0.07
C LEU A 158 6.86 7.52 0.87
N GLY A 159 7.20 8.76 0.50
CA GLY A 159 8.11 9.64 1.25
C GLY A 159 9.55 9.60 0.73
N ALA A 160 10.52 9.67 1.63
CA ALA A 160 11.94 9.71 1.26
C ALA A 160 12.83 8.84 2.16
N ASP A 161 13.89 8.29 1.59
CA ASP A 161 14.87 7.47 2.30
C ASP A 161 15.86 8.32 3.09
N TYR A 162 16.08 9.58 2.69
CA TYR A 162 17.00 10.52 3.29
C TYR A 162 16.43 11.95 3.24
N TYR A 163 17.06 12.88 3.97
CA TYR A 163 16.81 14.31 3.84
C TYR A 163 17.89 14.94 2.97
N GLU A 164 17.52 15.92 2.16
CA GLU A 164 18.47 16.87 1.58
C GLU A 164 18.56 18.08 2.52
N THR A 165 19.78 18.48 2.86
CA THR A 165 20.07 19.68 3.64
C THR A 165 19.62 20.93 2.88
N ASP A 166 19.40 22.04 3.60
CA ASP A 166 18.97 23.28 2.95
C ASP A 166 20.04 23.83 1.97
N ASP A 167 21.33 23.60 2.23
CA ASP A 167 22.43 23.96 1.31
C ASP A 167 22.43 23.12 0.03
N GLU A 168 22.22 21.80 0.14
CA GLU A 168 22.10 20.91 -1.02
C GLU A 168 20.89 21.30 -1.88
N ARG A 169 19.75 21.59 -1.25
CA ARG A 169 18.53 22.02 -1.95
C ARG A 169 18.74 23.35 -2.66
N THR A 170 19.40 24.30 -2.00
CA THR A 170 19.70 25.61 -2.59
C THR A 170 20.62 25.47 -3.79
N SER A 171 21.65 24.62 -3.67
CA SER A 171 22.60 24.32 -4.76
C SER A 171 21.90 23.65 -5.94
N LEU A 172 21.05 22.63 -5.68
CA LEU A 172 20.24 21.99 -6.73
C LEU A 172 19.35 23.00 -7.46
N CYS A 173 18.66 23.87 -6.73
CA CYS A 173 17.82 24.92 -7.32
C CYS A 173 18.65 25.89 -8.17
N ALA A 174 19.85 26.27 -7.72
CA ALA A 174 20.76 27.16 -8.45
C ALA A 174 21.27 26.52 -9.76
N GLU A 175 21.41 25.20 -9.79
CA GLU A 175 21.72 24.41 -11.00
C GLU A 175 20.49 24.14 -11.89
N GLY A 176 19.31 24.65 -11.54
CA GLY A 176 18.06 24.40 -12.26
C GLY A 176 17.50 22.99 -12.05
N LYS A 177 17.99 22.25 -11.05
CA LYS A 177 17.49 20.92 -10.66
C LYS A 177 16.38 21.02 -9.62
N VAL A 178 15.59 19.96 -9.50
CA VAL A 178 14.48 19.87 -8.54
C VAL A 178 14.91 19.05 -7.32
N PRO A 179 14.78 19.56 -6.09
CA PRO A 179 15.08 18.79 -4.88
C PRO A 179 14.02 17.70 -4.62
N VAL A 180 14.30 16.75 -3.73
CA VAL A 180 13.35 15.71 -3.32
C VAL A 180 12.14 16.36 -2.62
N GLY A 181 10.96 15.82 -2.92
CA GLY A 181 9.69 16.28 -2.40
C GLY A 181 8.85 16.98 -3.46
N ILE A 182 7.92 17.82 -2.98
CA ILE A 182 6.88 18.43 -3.81
C ILE A 182 7.09 19.94 -3.84
N GLY A 183 7.37 20.45 -5.04
CA GLY A 183 7.56 21.87 -5.29
C GLY A 183 6.29 22.70 -5.11
N GLN A 184 6.50 24.01 -5.00
CA GLN A 184 5.45 24.99 -4.71
C GLN A 184 4.31 24.96 -5.73
N ASN A 185 3.09 25.26 -5.26
CA ASN A 185 1.87 25.39 -6.07
C ASN A 185 1.50 24.16 -6.91
N THR A 186 1.99 22.98 -6.52
CA THR A 186 1.73 21.73 -7.23
C THR A 186 0.40 21.10 -6.78
N LYS A 187 -0.36 20.57 -7.73
CA LYS A 187 -1.67 19.93 -7.47
C LYS A 187 -1.61 18.47 -7.88
N ILE A 188 -1.90 17.57 -6.95
CA ILE A 188 -1.83 16.12 -7.18
C ILE A 188 -3.15 15.49 -6.75
N ARG A 189 -3.71 14.64 -7.63
CA ARG A 189 -4.90 13.87 -7.38
C ARG A 189 -4.80 12.45 -7.93
N ASN A 190 -5.33 11.48 -7.17
CA ASN A 190 -5.44 10.07 -7.57
C ASN A 190 -4.08 9.49 -8.00
N CYS A 191 -3.09 9.60 -7.11
CA CYS A 191 -1.69 9.35 -7.46
C CYS A 191 -0.94 8.61 -6.36
N ILE A 192 -0.03 7.73 -6.77
CA ILE A 192 1.01 7.16 -5.90
C ILE A 192 2.34 7.86 -6.22
N ILE A 193 2.90 8.53 -5.21
CA ILE A 193 4.21 9.17 -5.34
C ILE A 193 5.24 8.26 -4.67
N ASP A 194 6.08 7.63 -5.48
CA ASP A 194 7.14 6.74 -4.99
C ASP A 194 8.27 7.53 -4.29
N LYS A 195 9.18 6.79 -3.65
CA LYS A 195 10.24 7.34 -2.83
C LYS A 195 11.17 8.24 -3.61
N ASN A 196 11.61 9.30 -2.92
CA ASN A 196 12.63 10.23 -3.41
C ASN A 196 12.24 10.94 -4.72
N ALA A 197 10.95 10.95 -5.06
CA ALA A 197 10.44 11.70 -6.21
C ALA A 197 10.77 13.20 -6.09
N ARG A 198 11.06 13.80 -7.24
CA ARG A 198 11.45 15.22 -7.38
C ARG A 198 10.40 15.93 -8.22
N ILE A 199 9.31 16.37 -7.60
CA ILE A 199 8.20 17.02 -8.31
C ILE A 199 8.44 18.53 -8.28
N GLY A 200 8.53 19.13 -9.47
CA GLY A 200 8.81 20.55 -9.63
C GLY A 200 7.71 21.49 -9.12
N LYS A 201 7.92 22.78 -9.33
CA LYS A 201 6.92 23.81 -9.02
C LYS A 201 5.84 23.84 -10.09
N ASN A 202 4.60 24.16 -9.70
CA ASN A 202 3.44 24.31 -10.58
C ASN A 202 3.09 23.05 -11.39
N VAL A 203 3.48 21.87 -10.91
CA VAL A 203 3.12 20.60 -11.56
C VAL A 203 1.66 20.28 -11.27
N THR A 204 0.96 19.71 -12.25
CA THR A 204 -0.40 19.19 -12.06
C THR A 204 -0.45 17.73 -12.48
N ILE A 205 -0.79 16.85 -11.53
CA ILE A 205 -1.01 15.42 -11.76
C ILE A 205 -2.47 15.16 -11.40
N ALA A 206 -3.34 15.04 -12.41
CA ALA A 206 -4.77 14.86 -12.18
C ALA A 206 -5.44 13.92 -13.19
N ASN A 207 -4.67 13.35 -14.14
CA ASN A 207 -5.17 12.48 -15.21
C ASN A 207 -6.48 12.99 -15.83
N ALA A 208 -6.51 14.26 -16.29
CA ALA A 208 -7.73 14.93 -16.72
C ALA A 208 -8.45 14.23 -17.89
N GLU A 209 -7.71 13.44 -18.67
CA GLU A 209 -8.21 12.65 -19.79
C GLU A 209 -8.81 11.29 -19.35
N ASN A 210 -8.77 10.96 -18.06
CA ASN A 210 -9.25 9.70 -17.48
C ASN A 210 -8.60 8.45 -18.12
N ILE A 211 -7.33 8.55 -18.49
CA ILE A 211 -6.56 7.45 -19.07
C ILE A 211 -6.53 6.29 -18.07
N GLN A 212 -6.84 5.07 -18.51
CA GLN A 212 -6.84 3.91 -17.61
C GLN A 212 -5.46 3.27 -17.50
N GLU A 213 -4.77 3.12 -18.62
CA GLU A 213 -3.49 2.43 -18.73
C GLU A 213 -2.55 3.24 -19.61
N ALA A 214 -1.35 3.57 -19.11
CA ALA A 214 -0.32 4.21 -19.91
C ALA A 214 1.08 3.91 -19.38
N ASP A 215 2.02 3.72 -20.30
CA ASP A 215 3.44 3.55 -20.00
C ASP A 215 4.18 4.81 -20.43
N ARG A 216 4.61 5.61 -19.46
CA ARG A 216 5.34 6.87 -19.64
C ARG A 216 6.67 6.82 -18.92
N THR A 217 7.37 5.68 -19.03
CA THR A 217 8.63 5.42 -18.32
C THR A 217 9.69 6.49 -18.57
N THR A 218 9.76 7.03 -19.79
CA THR A 218 10.68 8.12 -20.15
C THR A 218 10.37 9.42 -19.42
N ASP A 219 9.10 9.62 -19.08
CA ASP A 219 8.61 10.80 -18.35
C ASP A 219 8.55 10.53 -16.83
N GLY A 220 8.89 9.31 -16.40
CA GLY A 220 9.04 8.92 -15.01
C GLY A 220 7.75 8.45 -14.31
N PHE A 221 6.69 8.11 -15.04
CA PHE A 221 5.44 7.64 -14.44
C PHE A 221 4.72 6.56 -15.26
N TYR A 222 3.72 5.95 -14.63
CA TYR A 222 2.81 4.99 -15.25
C TYR A 222 1.38 5.37 -14.87
N ILE A 223 0.40 4.94 -15.66
CA ILE A 223 -1.00 4.98 -15.25
C ILE A 223 -1.51 3.55 -15.24
N ARG A 224 -2.12 3.13 -14.12
CA ARG A 224 -2.74 1.81 -13.93
C ARG A 224 -4.09 1.98 -13.28
N SER A 225 -5.14 1.46 -13.90
CA SER A 225 -6.52 1.62 -13.42
C SER A 225 -6.90 3.09 -13.11
N GLY A 226 -6.38 4.03 -13.90
CA GLY A 226 -6.62 5.46 -13.72
C GLY A 226 -5.77 6.17 -12.66
N ILE A 227 -4.98 5.43 -11.88
CA ILE A 227 -4.07 5.97 -10.84
C ILE A 227 -2.72 6.29 -11.49
N THR A 228 -2.22 7.50 -11.24
CA THR A 228 -0.93 8.00 -11.78
C THR A 228 0.23 7.72 -10.83
#